data_AF-A0A0S7YJ73-F1
#
_entry.id   AF-A0A0S7YJ73-F1
#
_cell.length_a   1.000
_cell.length_b   1.000
_cell.length_c   1.000
_cell.angle_alpha   90.00
_cell.angle_beta   90.00
_cell.angle_gamma   90.00
#
_symmetry.space_group_name_H-M   'P 1'
#
loop_
_entity.id
_entity.type
_entity.pdbx_description
1 polymer ?
#
loop_
_entity_poly.entity_id
_entity_poly.type
_entity_poly.pdbx_seq_one_letter_code
_entity_poly.pdbx_strand_id
1 'polypeptide(L)'
;MRLIISFCLLVTLIAPVPSAAQDRAAEPARVLIIPFDVNAQQKFDFLREGTYDMLSTRMAIEGKTVLVDRMKIEEQLASVSGPMDEAQALRIAAELQATYLLYGSLTLFGDTVSTDARFIDVGQQKSLVVFSQTGSDHGDIIDHLDLFSDQVKQEVFGLQPTTVQRAKPAPSATVTVKPAEQGSSSTAKGAASGAVAIVVEEAERPPVATNRSKRFKERIVGVATADIDGKPGQEIVFVSENKGSVYQVVGGAFRRIGDFKGSSGQEFIAVDAADINGNGRAEIFVTALFGMDNNQTLRSFVVEFNGSGFDTLVEKSSWYYRVIDKPDRGKVLVGQERGSKGIFKAGVFELAWSGGTYTPGPQLALPSGMNIFGFAYGDALNDGRKMLVAFNRRNRIQIFDDIGKNVYTGENPYGGSPAYILHPVANQSGSDSTTTRVGSRTYLQQRLFVTDLDGDGIKEVVTAVNQELAGNYLERLKIYDKGRLAFLVWNGADLQNRLQTHQFDGYISDFAVADLDGDGRDEIAFAVVIKTGTTIGTTAKSVIYTLDLNSPQGS
;
A
#
# COMPACT_ATOMS: atom_id res chain seq x y z
N MET A 1 17.92 19.67 -103.93
CA MET A 1 19.34 19.38 -103.65
C MET A 1 19.55 19.47 -102.15
N ARG A 2 19.97 18.35 -101.53
CA ARG A 2 20.54 18.17 -100.17
C ARG A 2 19.63 18.20 -98.91
N LEU A 3 19.60 17.02 -98.29
CA LEU A 3 19.40 16.60 -96.89
C LEU A 3 19.94 17.56 -95.80
N ILE A 4 19.34 17.50 -94.59
CA ILE A 4 19.95 17.36 -93.22
C ILE A 4 18.80 17.54 -92.18
N ILE A 5 18.28 16.46 -91.57
CA ILE A 5 18.52 15.93 -90.19
C ILE A 5 18.01 16.82 -89.03
N SER A 6 16.90 16.35 -88.42
CA SER A 6 16.58 16.19 -86.99
C SER A 6 17.17 17.13 -85.93
N PHE A 7 16.31 17.82 -85.16
CA PHE A 7 16.22 17.71 -83.69
C PHE A 7 15.00 18.48 -83.13
N CYS A 8 13.99 17.78 -82.62
CA CYS A 8 12.91 18.38 -81.82
C CYS A 8 13.42 18.65 -80.41
N LEU A 9 13.74 19.91 -80.09
CA LEU A 9 14.05 20.35 -78.73
C LEU A 9 12.75 20.86 -78.06
N LEU A 10 12.13 20.01 -77.26
CA LEU A 10 11.03 20.34 -76.37
C LEU A 10 11.59 21.20 -75.22
N VAL A 11 11.21 22.48 -75.17
CA VAL A 11 11.53 23.39 -74.07
C VAL A 11 10.54 23.11 -72.93
N THR A 12 10.98 22.36 -71.92
CA THR A 12 10.23 22.16 -70.67
C THR A 12 10.75 23.10 -69.61
N LEU A 13 9.88 24.01 -69.18
CA LEU A 13 10.05 25.00 -68.13
C LEU A 13 10.26 24.31 -66.77
N ILE A 14 11.45 24.43 -66.20
CA ILE A 14 11.79 23.93 -64.85
C ILE A 14 11.23 24.92 -63.81
N ALA A 15 10.13 24.56 -63.16
CA ALA A 15 9.69 25.20 -61.93
C ALA A 15 10.35 24.48 -60.72
N PRO A 16 10.93 25.19 -59.74
CA PRO A 16 11.48 24.57 -58.54
C PRO A 16 10.34 24.03 -57.68
N VAL A 17 10.28 22.72 -57.49
CA VAL A 17 9.40 22.08 -56.51
C VAL A 17 10.00 22.36 -55.12
N PRO A 18 9.30 23.05 -54.21
CA PRO A 18 9.78 23.17 -52.84
C PRO A 18 9.75 21.78 -52.21
N SER A 19 10.93 21.25 -51.89
CA SER A 19 11.09 20.07 -51.04
C SER A 19 10.62 20.47 -49.65
N ALA A 20 9.35 20.21 -49.35
CA ALA A 20 8.88 20.16 -47.99
C ALA A 20 9.54 18.93 -47.34
N ALA A 21 10.64 19.16 -46.63
CA ALA A 21 11.10 18.24 -45.61
C ALA A 21 9.96 18.16 -44.58
N GLN A 22 9.09 17.16 -44.74
CA GLN A 22 8.23 16.72 -43.66
C GLN A 22 9.17 16.17 -42.59
N ASP A 23 9.34 16.90 -41.50
CA ASP A 23 9.68 16.30 -40.21
C ASP A 23 8.58 15.28 -39.90
N ARG A 24 8.74 14.05 -40.41
CA ARG A 24 8.07 12.90 -39.81
C ARG A 24 8.66 12.81 -38.41
N ALA A 25 7.88 13.22 -37.41
CA ALA A 25 8.13 12.80 -36.05
C ALA A 25 8.40 11.29 -36.09
N ALA A 26 9.63 10.88 -35.76
CA ALA A 26 10.02 9.48 -35.81
C ALA A 26 9.02 8.67 -34.99
N GLU A 27 8.47 7.61 -35.57
CA GLU A 27 7.55 6.75 -34.82
C GLU A 27 8.23 6.25 -33.54
N PRO A 28 7.53 6.26 -32.40
CA PRO A 28 8.11 5.80 -31.14
C PRO A 28 8.68 4.39 -31.28
N ALA A 29 9.89 4.17 -30.76
CA ALA A 29 10.56 2.89 -30.85
C ALA A 29 9.79 1.80 -30.08
N ARG A 30 9.53 0.67 -30.73
CA ARG A 30 8.80 -0.44 -30.09
C ARG A 30 9.75 -1.24 -29.21
N VAL A 31 9.52 -1.25 -27.90
CA VAL A 31 10.37 -1.94 -26.93
C VAL A 31 9.67 -3.19 -26.44
N LEU A 32 10.29 -4.35 -26.64
CA LEU A 32 9.86 -5.61 -26.04
C LEU A 32 10.69 -5.89 -24.80
N ILE A 33 10.02 -6.17 -23.69
CA ILE A 33 10.64 -6.54 -22.42
C ILE A 33 10.30 -8.01 -22.17
N ILE A 34 11.30 -8.86 -22.04
CA ILE A 34 11.11 -10.24 -21.60
C ILE A 34 11.20 -10.26 -20.07
N PRO A 35 10.25 -10.90 -19.37
CA PRO A 35 10.34 -11.07 -17.92
C PRO A 35 11.66 -11.73 -17.53
N PHE A 36 12.37 -11.14 -16.57
CA PHE A 36 13.70 -11.62 -16.19
C PHE A 36 13.61 -13.04 -15.62
N ASP A 37 14.60 -13.86 -15.95
CA ASP A 37 14.72 -15.17 -15.33
C ASP A 37 15.25 -15.03 -13.91
N VAL A 38 14.59 -15.68 -12.95
CA VAL A 38 14.96 -15.60 -11.53
C VAL A 38 15.52 -16.93 -11.07
N ASN A 39 16.83 -16.94 -10.81
CA ASN A 39 17.59 -18.08 -10.33
C ASN A 39 17.77 -17.97 -8.81
N ALA A 40 17.08 -18.82 -8.06
CA ALA A 40 17.14 -18.79 -6.60
C ALA A 40 16.81 -20.16 -6.00
N GLN A 41 17.24 -20.38 -4.75
CA GLN A 41 16.94 -21.62 -4.02
C GLN A 41 15.45 -21.80 -3.71
N GLN A 42 14.70 -20.69 -3.59
CA GLN A 42 13.26 -20.66 -3.40
C GLN A 42 12.58 -20.04 -4.62
N LYS A 43 11.29 -20.31 -4.83
CA LYS A 43 10.53 -19.68 -5.92
C LYS A 43 10.15 -18.24 -5.56
N PHE A 44 10.69 -17.28 -6.31
CA PHE A 44 10.42 -15.85 -6.18
C PHE A 44 9.62 -15.32 -7.37
N ASP A 45 8.45 -15.90 -7.64
CA ASP A 45 7.62 -15.52 -8.78
C ASP A 45 7.22 -14.02 -8.75
N PHE A 46 7.14 -13.44 -7.55
CA PHE A 46 6.88 -12.01 -7.37
C PHE A 46 8.02 -11.10 -7.85
N LEU A 47 9.27 -11.57 -7.86
CA LEU A 47 10.41 -10.79 -8.36
C LEU A 47 10.36 -10.69 -9.88
N ARG A 48 9.98 -11.77 -10.58
CA ARG A 48 9.80 -11.78 -12.04
C ARG A 48 8.78 -10.71 -12.45
N GLU A 49 7.66 -10.64 -11.73
CA GLU A 49 6.60 -9.65 -11.96
C GLU A 49 7.02 -8.22 -11.59
N GLY A 50 7.56 -8.05 -10.38
CA GLY A 50 7.98 -6.73 -9.90
C GLY A 50 9.05 -6.11 -10.81
N THR A 51 10.01 -6.92 -11.28
CA THR A 51 11.06 -6.45 -12.20
C THR A 51 10.52 -6.12 -13.58
N TYR A 52 9.59 -6.92 -14.11
CA TYR A 52 8.91 -6.62 -15.36
C TYR A 52 8.19 -5.26 -15.28
N ASP A 53 7.33 -5.06 -14.28
CA ASP A 53 6.56 -3.82 -14.11
C ASP A 53 7.47 -2.60 -13.92
N MET A 54 8.56 -2.79 -13.18
CA MET A 54 9.60 -1.79 -12.96
C MET A 54 10.29 -1.37 -14.25
N LEU A 55 10.68 -2.33 -15.09
CA LEU A 55 11.33 -2.07 -16.37
C LEU A 55 10.33 -1.46 -17.37
N SER A 56 9.10 -1.96 -17.42
CA SER A 56 8.03 -1.39 -18.24
C SER A 56 7.80 0.08 -17.91
N THR A 57 7.70 0.42 -16.63
CA THR A 57 7.51 1.83 -16.20
C THR A 57 8.69 2.70 -16.64
N ARG A 58 9.93 2.22 -16.49
CA ARG A 58 11.13 2.99 -16.81
C ARG A 58 11.36 3.13 -18.32
N MET A 59 10.94 2.14 -19.10
CA MET A 59 11.08 2.08 -20.55
C MET A 59 9.89 2.70 -21.29
N ALA A 60 8.82 3.13 -20.61
CA ALA A 60 7.72 3.91 -21.18
C ALA A 60 8.06 5.41 -21.22
N ILE A 61 8.86 5.80 -22.22
CA ILE A 61 9.37 7.14 -22.42
C ILE A 61 8.43 7.89 -23.37
N GLU A 62 7.82 8.96 -22.87
CA GLU A 62 6.87 9.77 -23.63
C GLU A 62 7.44 10.23 -24.97
N GLY A 63 6.71 9.93 -26.05
CA GLY A 63 7.08 10.30 -27.42
C GLY A 63 8.30 9.56 -28.00
N LYS A 64 9.01 8.73 -27.23
CA LYS A 64 10.20 8.00 -27.71
C LYS A 64 10.03 6.49 -27.77
N THR A 65 9.22 5.90 -26.89
CA THR A 65 9.02 4.45 -26.87
C THR A 65 7.55 4.05 -26.74
N VAL A 66 7.21 2.88 -27.27
CA VAL A 66 5.94 2.19 -27.07
C VAL A 66 6.25 0.75 -26.68
N LEU A 67 5.68 0.27 -25.58
CA LEU A 67 5.90 -1.09 -25.13
C LEU A 67 5.06 -2.09 -25.94
N VAL A 68 5.62 -3.26 -26.21
CA VAL A 68 4.86 -4.38 -26.77
C VAL A 68 3.86 -4.88 -25.72
N ASP A 69 2.64 -5.19 -26.17
CA ASP A 69 1.56 -5.70 -25.32
C ASP A 69 1.97 -6.97 -24.58
N ARG A 70 1.78 -6.97 -23.26
CA ARG A 70 2.19 -8.04 -22.36
C ARG A 70 1.53 -9.38 -22.70
N MET A 71 0.24 -9.40 -23.03
CA MET A 71 -0.46 -10.65 -23.36
C MET A 71 0.13 -11.32 -24.60
N LYS A 72 0.55 -10.52 -25.60
CA LYS A 72 1.21 -11.04 -26.82
C LYS A 72 2.59 -11.63 -26.53
N ILE A 73 3.33 -11.03 -25.59
CA ILE A 73 4.63 -11.56 -25.15
C ILE A 73 4.43 -12.90 -24.45
N GLU A 74 3.46 -12.99 -23.54
CA GLU A 74 3.16 -14.20 -22.78
C GLU A 74 2.68 -15.36 -23.68
N GLU A 75 1.87 -15.07 -24.71
CA GLU A 75 1.45 -16.08 -25.71
C GLU A 75 2.65 -16.69 -26.44
N GLN A 76 3.64 -15.88 -26.83
CA GLN A 76 4.86 -16.37 -27.46
C GLN A 76 5.74 -17.16 -26.48
N LEU A 77 5.86 -16.70 -25.24
CA LEU A 77 6.65 -17.37 -24.20
C LEU A 77 6.07 -18.72 -23.77
N ALA A 78 4.75 -18.93 -23.87
CA ALA A 78 4.10 -20.20 -23.53
C ALA A 78 4.60 -21.39 -24.39
N SER A 79 5.14 -21.10 -25.57
CA SER A 79 5.71 -22.10 -26.50
C SER A 79 7.21 -22.37 -26.29
N VAL A 80 7.85 -21.63 -25.37
CA VAL A 80 9.29 -21.72 -25.11
C VAL A 80 9.54 -22.64 -23.91
N SER A 81 10.45 -23.60 -24.06
CA SER A 81 10.87 -24.51 -23.00
C SER A 81 12.36 -24.31 -22.69
N GLY A 82 12.69 -24.10 -21.42
CA GLY A 82 14.06 -23.87 -20.94
C GLY A 82 14.34 -22.41 -20.55
N PRO A 83 15.55 -22.11 -20.04
CA PRO A 83 15.96 -20.74 -19.70
C PRO A 83 16.03 -19.87 -20.96
N MET A 84 15.70 -18.59 -20.83
CA MET A 84 15.68 -17.64 -21.95
C MET A 84 17.11 -17.30 -22.38
N ASP A 85 17.46 -17.62 -23.63
CA ASP A 85 18.71 -17.19 -24.25
C ASP A 85 18.54 -16.01 -25.21
N GLU A 86 19.65 -15.40 -25.64
CA GLU A 86 19.65 -14.22 -26.51
C GLU A 86 19.02 -14.50 -27.88
N ALA A 87 19.24 -15.69 -28.44
CA ALA A 87 18.77 -16.05 -29.76
C ALA A 87 17.24 -16.25 -29.76
N GLN A 88 16.71 -16.88 -28.71
CA GLN A 88 15.28 -17.02 -28.47
C GLN A 88 14.62 -15.66 -28.24
N ALA A 89 15.25 -14.82 -27.41
CA ALA A 89 14.76 -13.48 -27.10
C ALA A 89 14.68 -12.60 -28.37
N LEU A 90 15.72 -12.63 -29.20
CA LEU A 90 15.76 -11.93 -30.49
C LEU A 90 14.72 -12.44 -31.48
N ARG A 91 14.48 -13.76 -31.51
CA ARG A 91 13.43 -14.36 -32.36
C ARG A 91 12.04 -13.84 -31.97
N ILE A 92 11.70 -13.87 -30.68
CA ILE A 92 10.42 -13.36 -30.17
C ILE A 92 10.27 -11.87 -30.45
N ALA A 93 11.35 -11.10 -30.25
CA ALA A 93 11.37 -9.67 -30.54
C ALA A 93 11.11 -9.38 -32.03
N ALA A 94 11.71 -10.15 -32.94
CA ALA A 94 11.47 -10.02 -34.37
C ALA A 94 10.03 -10.41 -34.76
N GLU A 95 9.49 -11.51 -34.22
CA GLU A 95 8.12 -11.98 -34.47
C GLU A 95 7.07 -10.95 -34.01
N LEU A 96 7.32 -10.30 -32.87
CA LEU A 96 6.45 -9.24 -32.34
C LEU A 96 6.76 -7.85 -32.90
N GLN A 97 7.67 -7.75 -33.88
CA GLN A 97 8.06 -6.53 -34.58
C GLN A 97 8.55 -5.42 -33.62
N ALA A 98 9.36 -5.81 -32.64
CA ALA A 98 10.02 -4.88 -31.73
C ALA A 98 11.26 -4.26 -32.38
N THR A 99 11.48 -2.97 -32.13
CA THR A 99 12.70 -2.25 -32.52
C THR A 99 13.84 -2.56 -31.55
N TYR A 100 13.51 -2.62 -30.26
CA TYR A 100 14.45 -2.92 -29.19
C TYR A 100 13.97 -4.09 -28.34
N LEU A 101 14.92 -4.86 -27.84
CA LEU A 101 14.72 -5.99 -26.94
C LEU A 101 15.43 -5.70 -25.62
N LEU A 102 14.72 -5.91 -24.51
CA LEU A 102 15.26 -5.90 -23.16
C LEU A 102 15.02 -7.27 -22.53
N TYR A 103 16.08 -7.94 -22.09
CA TYR A 103 15.97 -9.19 -21.34
C TYR A 103 17.15 -9.34 -20.37
N GLY A 104 17.03 -10.25 -19.41
CA GLY A 104 18.03 -10.42 -18.37
C GLY A 104 17.68 -11.51 -17.36
N SER A 105 18.48 -11.60 -16.31
CA SER A 105 18.29 -12.52 -15.22
C SER A 105 18.65 -11.89 -13.87
N LEU A 106 18.06 -12.46 -12.82
CA LEU A 106 18.38 -12.22 -11.43
C LEU A 106 18.86 -13.51 -10.81
N THR A 107 19.94 -13.45 -10.05
CA THR A 107 20.42 -14.59 -9.26
C THR A 107 20.44 -14.21 -7.79
N LEU A 108 19.77 -14.98 -6.94
CA LEU A 108 19.71 -14.78 -5.50
C LEU A 108 20.36 -15.98 -4.79
N PHE A 109 21.36 -15.69 -3.96
CA PHE A 109 22.04 -16.69 -3.14
C PHE A 109 22.26 -16.16 -1.72
N GLY A 110 21.50 -16.67 -0.76
CA GLY A 110 21.43 -16.06 0.57
C GLY A 110 20.93 -14.63 0.48
N ASP A 111 21.69 -13.68 1.02
CA ASP A 111 21.39 -12.25 0.98
C ASP A 111 22.01 -11.54 -0.25
N THR A 112 22.87 -12.24 -1.00
CA THR A 112 23.55 -11.69 -2.19
C THR A 112 22.65 -11.78 -3.41
N VAL A 113 22.65 -10.71 -4.21
CA VAL A 113 21.92 -10.62 -5.48
C VAL A 113 22.86 -10.30 -6.64
N SER A 114 22.60 -10.88 -7.81
CA SER A 114 23.24 -10.51 -9.07
C SER A 114 22.17 -10.15 -10.09
N THR A 115 22.38 -9.09 -10.84
CA THR A 115 21.49 -8.65 -11.92
C THR A 115 22.29 -8.53 -13.20
N ASP A 116 21.89 -9.31 -14.20
CA ASP A 116 22.48 -9.30 -15.53
C ASP A 116 21.39 -8.90 -16.53
N ALA A 117 21.63 -7.85 -17.33
CA ALA A 117 20.63 -7.30 -18.24
C ALA A 117 21.25 -6.83 -19.56
N ARG A 118 20.49 -6.93 -20.65
CA ARG A 118 20.89 -6.45 -21.97
C ARG A 118 19.77 -5.67 -22.63
N PHE A 119 20.16 -4.61 -23.33
CA PHE A 119 19.29 -3.84 -24.22
C PHE A 119 19.86 -3.92 -25.64
N ILE A 120 19.09 -4.48 -26.57
CA ILE A 120 19.56 -4.87 -27.90
C ILE A 120 18.74 -4.17 -28.99
N ASP A 121 19.43 -3.66 -30.01
CA ASP A 121 18.83 -3.28 -31.29
C ASP A 121 18.53 -4.56 -32.09
N VAL A 122 17.24 -4.82 -32.32
CA VAL A 122 16.77 -6.08 -32.94
C VAL A 122 17.18 -6.16 -34.42
N GLY A 123 17.17 -5.02 -35.13
CA GLY A 123 17.49 -4.98 -36.56
C GLY A 123 18.99 -5.13 -36.84
N GLN A 124 19.82 -4.57 -35.97
CA GLN A 124 21.29 -4.66 -36.04
C GLN A 124 21.85 -5.89 -35.31
N GLN A 125 21.01 -6.59 -34.52
CA GLN A 125 21.42 -7.65 -33.59
C GLN A 125 22.62 -7.23 -32.72
N LYS A 126 22.59 -5.98 -32.27
CA LYS A 126 23.69 -5.35 -31.54
C LYS A 126 23.24 -4.99 -30.14
N SER A 127 23.95 -5.53 -29.14
CA SER A 127 23.81 -5.07 -27.76
C SER A 127 24.23 -3.59 -27.68
N LEU A 128 23.28 -2.73 -27.34
CA LEU A 128 23.51 -1.31 -27.13
C LEU A 128 23.94 -1.04 -25.69
N VAL A 129 23.33 -1.74 -24.73
CA VAL A 129 23.71 -1.70 -23.31
C VAL A 129 23.85 -3.13 -22.79
N VAL A 130 24.94 -3.39 -22.09
CA VAL A 130 25.18 -4.64 -21.34
C VAL A 130 25.47 -4.25 -19.89
N PHE A 131 24.72 -4.84 -18.97
CA PHE A 131 24.73 -4.49 -17.57
C PHE A 131 24.90 -5.73 -16.70
N SER A 132 25.77 -5.63 -15.71
CA SER A 132 26.00 -6.67 -14.71
C SER A 132 26.40 -5.99 -13.40
N GLN A 133 25.67 -6.27 -12.32
CA GLN A 133 25.94 -5.73 -10.99
C GLN A 133 25.63 -6.78 -9.92
N THR A 134 26.40 -6.73 -8.83
CA THR A 134 26.22 -7.58 -7.65
C THR A 134 25.93 -6.72 -6.43
N GLY A 135 24.97 -7.16 -5.62
CA GLY A 135 24.55 -6.53 -4.38
C GLY A 135 24.66 -7.49 -3.20
N SER A 136 24.77 -6.92 -2.01
CA SER A 136 24.84 -7.65 -0.74
C SER A 136 23.50 -7.69 0.00
N ASP A 137 22.47 -7.00 -0.51
CA ASP A 137 21.11 -6.98 0.03
C ASP A 137 20.07 -7.23 -1.08
N HIS A 138 18.92 -7.82 -0.72
CA HIS A 138 17.83 -8.06 -1.69
C HIS A 138 17.28 -6.77 -2.31
N GLY A 139 17.35 -5.65 -1.59
CA GLY A 139 16.98 -4.32 -2.07
C GLY A 139 17.86 -3.78 -3.20
N ASP A 140 19.09 -4.29 -3.36
CA ASP A 140 20.03 -3.83 -4.39
C ASP A 140 19.53 -4.14 -5.81
N ILE A 141 18.62 -5.11 -5.98
CA ILE A 141 17.95 -5.40 -7.26
C ILE A 141 17.30 -4.13 -7.81
N ILE A 142 16.71 -3.28 -6.97
CA ILE A 142 16.03 -2.06 -7.41
C ILE A 142 17.02 -1.05 -7.96
N ASP A 143 18.12 -0.82 -7.22
CA ASP A 143 19.19 0.09 -7.64
C ASP A 143 19.85 -0.40 -8.94
N HIS A 144 20.00 -1.72 -9.11
CA HIS A 144 20.50 -2.31 -10.35
C HIS A 144 19.58 -2.00 -11.55
N LEU A 145 18.27 -2.18 -11.39
CA LEU A 145 17.30 -1.88 -12.46
C LEU A 145 17.23 -0.38 -12.78
N ASP A 146 17.40 0.49 -11.78
CA ASP A 146 17.52 1.94 -11.96
C ASP A 146 18.75 2.31 -12.79
N LEU A 147 19.92 1.86 -12.36
CA LEU A 147 21.19 2.11 -13.05
C LEU A 147 21.15 1.61 -14.49
N PHE A 148 20.64 0.39 -14.70
CA PHE A 148 20.48 -0.16 -16.04
C PHE A 148 19.56 0.70 -16.92
N SER A 149 18.39 1.08 -16.39
CA SER A 149 17.41 1.86 -17.14
C SER A 149 17.90 3.27 -17.47
N ASP A 150 18.64 3.90 -16.55
CA ASP A 150 19.24 5.21 -16.76
C ASP A 150 20.35 5.14 -17.79
N GLN A 151 21.16 4.08 -17.76
CA GLN A 151 22.17 3.82 -18.78
C GLN A 151 21.53 3.66 -20.17
N VAL A 152 20.43 2.91 -20.29
CA VAL A 152 19.66 2.79 -21.55
C VAL A 152 19.12 4.15 -22.01
N LYS A 153 18.50 4.92 -21.12
CA LYS A 153 17.97 6.26 -21.45
C LYS A 153 19.06 7.21 -21.94
N GLN A 154 20.23 7.16 -21.33
CA GLN A 154 21.36 8.01 -21.67
C GLN A 154 22.02 7.59 -22.98
N GLU A 155 22.41 6.32 -23.09
CA GLU A 155 23.22 5.81 -24.20
C GLU A 155 22.40 5.61 -25.48
N VAL A 156 21.12 5.20 -25.36
CA VAL A 156 20.27 4.88 -26.52
C VAL A 156 19.35 6.04 -26.88
N PHE A 157 18.74 6.68 -25.89
CA PHE A 157 17.73 7.72 -26.12
C PHE A 157 18.23 9.15 -25.89
N GLY A 158 19.50 9.33 -25.53
CA GLY A 158 20.13 10.64 -25.32
C GLY A 158 19.47 11.48 -24.22
N LEU A 159 18.83 10.84 -23.25
CA LEU A 159 18.19 11.50 -22.11
C LEU A 159 19.19 11.66 -20.97
N GLN A 160 19.26 12.87 -20.41
CA GLN A 160 20.02 13.11 -19.19
C GLN A 160 19.34 12.39 -18.01
N PRO A 161 20.07 11.70 -17.14
CA PRO A 161 19.49 11.12 -15.93
C PRO A 161 18.83 12.22 -15.10
N THR A 162 17.59 11.99 -14.66
CA THR A 162 16.93 12.90 -13.72
C THR A 162 17.61 12.74 -12.38
N THR A 163 18.62 13.57 -12.11
CA THR A 163 19.26 13.63 -10.81
C THR A 163 18.28 14.26 -9.83
N VAL A 164 17.37 13.45 -9.29
CA VAL A 164 16.84 13.72 -7.96
C VAL A 164 18.01 13.41 -7.04
N GLN A 165 18.63 14.46 -6.51
CA GLN A 165 19.74 14.36 -5.59
C GLN A 165 19.28 13.58 -4.35
N ARG A 166 19.48 12.26 -4.33
CA ARG A 166 19.43 11.44 -3.11
C ARG A 166 20.49 12.02 -2.18
N ALA A 167 20.06 12.64 -1.08
CA ALA A 167 20.96 12.90 0.02
C ALA A 167 21.47 11.55 0.51
N LYS A 168 22.74 11.25 0.23
CA LYS A 168 23.46 10.11 0.79
C LYS A 168 23.34 10.26 2.32
N PRO A 169 22.90 9.22 3.07
CA PRO A 169 23.05 9.25 4.52
C PRO A 169 24.52 9.52 4.80
N ALA A 170 24.80 10.57 5.56
CA ALA A 170 26.13 10.79 6.08
C ALA A 170 26.55 9.50 6.80
N PRO A 171 27.78 8.99 6.57
CA PRO A 171 28.26 7.84 7.32
C PRO A 171 28.11 8.15 8.81
N SER A 172 27.38 7.27 9.50
CA SER A 172 27.22 7.35 10.95
C SER A 172 28.61 7.44 11.54
N ALA A 173 28.93 8.57 12.16
CA ALA A 173 30.20 8.77 12.83
C ALA A 173 30.32 7.68 13.90
N THR A 174 31.23 6.74 13.67
CA THR A 174 31.64 5.77 14.67
C THR A 174 32.18 6.57 15.85
N VAL A 175 31.41 6.67 16.93
CA VAL A 175 31.90 7.19 18.20
C VAL A 175 32.95 6.19 18.69
N THR A 176 34.19 6.50 18.37
CA THR A 176 35.35 5.76 18.84
C THR A 176 35.56 6.20 20.28
N VAL A 177 35.05 5.44 21.24
CA VAL A 177 35.37 5.66 22.65
C VAL A 177 36.82 5.21 22.85
N LYS A 178 37.74 6.18 22.86
CA LYS A 178 39.13 5.97 23.22
C LYS A 178 39.21 5.80 24.74
N PRO A 179 39.85 4.73 25.27
CA PRO A 179 40.00 4.55 26.71
C PRO A 179 40.86 5.67 27.30
N ALA A 180 40.30 6.42 28.25
CA ALA A 180 41.09 7.34 29.06
C ALA A 180 41.85 6.54 30.12
N GLU A 181 43.17 6.66 30.07
CA GLU A 181 44.14 6.03 30.95
C GLU A 181 43.95 6.45 32.42
N GLN A 182 44.06 5.46 33.30
CA GLN A 182 44.19 5.63 34.74
C GLN A 182 45.52 6.30 35.08
N GLY A 183 45.44 7.48 35.71
CA GLY A 183 46.52 8.11 36.47
C GLY A 183 46.23 8.02 37.97
N SER A 184 47.10 7.29 38.67
CA SER A 184 47.09 6.97 40.10
C SER A 184 47.01 8.16 41.08
N SER A 185 46.18 8.01 42.12
CA SER A 185 46.42 8.21 43.58
C SER A 185 45.07 8.59 44.23
N SER A 186 44.66 8.22 45.44
CA SER A 186 45.34 7.76 46.65
C SER A 186 44.32 7.07 47.58
N THR A 187 44.83 6.15 48.39
CA THR A 187 44.32 5.61 49.66
C THR A 187 43.34 6.48 50.47
N ALA A 188 42.24 5.89 50.98
CA ALA A 188 42.02 5.58 52.41
C ALA A 188 40.54 5.26 52.77
N LYS A 189 40.38 4.17 53.55
CA LYS A 189 39.34 3.83 54.56
C LYS A 189 38.03 4.63 54.64
N GLY A 190 36.90 3.91 54.69
CA GLY A 190 35.69 4.37 55.40
C GLY A 190 34.39 3.61 55.06
N ALA A 191 33.94 2.84 56.03
CA ALA A 191 32.66 2.14 56.22
C ALA A 191 31.38 2.58 55.46
N ALA A 192 30.52 1.56 55.29
CA ALA A 192 29.04 1.56 55.37
C ALA A 192 28.20 1.58 54.08
N SER A 193 27.56 0.42 53.85
CA SER A 193 26.14 0.21 53.52
C SER A 193 25.52 0.95 52.34
N GLY A 194 25.15 0.17 51.33
CA GLY A 194 24.23 0.58 50.28
C GLY A 194 24.26 -0.43 49.13
N ALA A 195 23.55 -1.54 49.27
CA ALA A 195 23.30 -2.44 48.14
C ALA A 195 22.46 -1.67 47.11
N VAL A 196 23.09 -1.20 46.03
CA VAL A 196 22.38 -0.70 44.86
C VAL A 196 21.93 -1.93 44.10
N ALA A 197 20.64 -2.27 44.24
CA ALA A 197 20.00 -3.22 43.35
C ALA A 197 20.07 -2.65 41.93
N ILE A 198 20.83 -3.30 41.07
CA ILE A 198 20.73 -3.08 39.62
C ILE A 198 19.36 -3.66 39.25
N VAL A 199 18.36 -2.79 39.12
CA VAL A 199 17.10 -3.14 38.47
C VAL A 199 17.46 -3.31 37.00
N VAL A 200 17.67 -4.55 36.59
CA VAL A 200 17.64 -4.91 35.17
C VAL A 200 16.18 -4.74 34.77
N GLU A 201 15.89 -3.68 34.03
CA GLU A 201 14.60 -3.50 33.36
C GLU A 201 14.41 -4.72 32.45
N GLU A 202 13.57 -5.66 32.91
CA GLU A 202 13.25 -6.87 32.18
C GLU A 202 12.55 -6.42 30.90
N ALA A 203 13.23 -6.55 29.76
CA ALA A 203 12.65 -6.18 28.47
C ALA A 203 11.33 -6.94 28.29
N GLU A 204 10.21 -6.22 28.35
CA GLU A 204 8.88 -6.81 28.25
C GLU A 204 8.78 -7.63 26.96
N ARG A 205 8.37 -8.89 27.10
CA ARG A 205 8.18 -9.77 25.95
C ARG A 205 7.04 -9.21 25.10
N PRO A 206 7.21 -9.12 23.76
CA PRO A 206 6.14 -8.65 22.89
C PRO A 206 4.86 -9.48 23.10
N PRO A 207 3.68 -8.85 23.21
CA PRO A 207 2.42 -9.58 23.28
C PRO A 207 2.26 -10.49 22.07
N VAL A 208 1.83 -11.72 22.35
CA VAL A 208 1.48 -12.71 21.34
C VAL A 208 -0.03 -12.70 21.15
N ALA A 209 -0.47 -12.86 19.90
CA ALA A 209 -1.90 -12.98 19.61
C ALA A 209 -2.50 -14.17 20.38
N THR A 210 -3.54 -13.89 21.16
CA THR A 210 -4.24 -14.85 22.01
C THR A 210 -4.89 -15.97 21.21
N ASN A 211 -5.55 -15.63 20.10
CA ASN A 211 -6.18 -16.61 19.22
C ASN A 211 -5.95 -16.27 17.73
N ARG A 212 -6.17 -17.27 16.87
CA ARG A 212 -6.13 -17.09 15.41
C ARG A 212 -7.17 -17.93 14.69
N SER A 213 -7.68 -17.39 13.60
CA SER A 213 -8.57 -18.11 12.71
C SER A 213 -7.83 -19.18 11.89
N LYS A 214 -8.61 -19.99 11.17
CA LYS A 214 -8.06 -20.72 10.01
C LYS A 214 -7.60 -19.72 8.94
N ARG A 215 -6.73 -20.17 8.04
CA ARG A 215 -6.34 -19.39 6.87
C ARG A 215 -7.51 -19.26 5.90
N PHE A 216 -7.84 -18.02 5.54
CA PHE A 216 -8.78 -17.70 4.48
C PHE A 216 -8.05 -17.64 3.15
N LYS A 217 -8.67 -18.16 2.08
CA LYS A 217 -8.14 -18.12 0.71
C LYS A 217 -8.52 -16.83 -0.02
N GLU A 218 -8.49 -15.72 0.71
CA GLU A 218 -9.00 -14.41 0.28
C GLU A 218 -8.06 -13.33 0.82
N ARG A 219 -7.98 -12.18 0.14
CA ARG A 219 -7.28 -10.99 0.62
C ARG A 219 -8.26 -10.18 1.46
N ILE A 220 -8.05 -10.14 2.77
CA ILE A 220 -8.87 -9.32 3.67
C ILE A 220 -8.37 -7.88 3.58
N VAL A 221 -9.32 -6.93 3.47
CA VAL A 221 -9.04 -5.51 3.23
C VAL A 221 -9.67 -4.59 4.27
N GLY A 222 -10.57 -5.11 5.11
CA GLY A 222 -11.20 -4.36 6.18
C GLY A 222 -11.65 -5.27 7.33
N VAL A 223 -11.63 -4.72 8.54
CA VAL A 223 -12.05 -5.37 9.78
C VAL A 223 -12.87 -4.38 10.60
N ALA A 224 -13.96 -4.86 11.19
CA ALA A 224 -14.80 -4.12 12.12
C ALA A 224 -15.29 -5.06 13.23
N THR A 225 -15.75 -4.48 14.33
CA THR A 225 -16.34 -5.19 15.46
C THR A 225 -17.61 -4.47 15.92
N ALA A 226 -18.67 -5.22 16.21
CA ALA A 226 -19.91 -4.72 16.79
C ALA A 226 -20.81 -5.88 17.27
N ASP A 227 -21.84 -5.59 18.06
CA ASP A 227 -22.93 -6.53 18.37
C ASP A 227 -23.85 -6.66 17.14
N ILE A 228 -23.59 -7.65 16.30
CA ILE A 228 -24.30 -7.88 15.03
C ILE A 228 -25.57 -8.70 15.24
N ASP A 229 -25.54 -9.65 16.18
CA ASP A 229 -26.66 -10.58 16.39
C ASP A 229 -27.60 -10.21 17.55
N GLY A 230 -27.32 -9.10 18.24
CA GLY A 230 -28.10 -8.54 19.34
C GLY A 230 -27.89 -9.28 20.66
N LYS A 231 -26.74 -9.93 20.84
CA LYS A 231 -26.40 -10.72 22.04
C LYS A 231 -25.15 -10.16 22.71
N PRO A 232 -24.93 -10.45 24.00
CA PRO A 232 -23.72 -10.03 24.69
C PRO A 232 -22.44 -10.55 24.01
N GLY A 233 -21.44 -9.68 23.91
CA GLY A 233 -20.19 -9.88 23.17
C GLY A 233 -20.26 -9.27 21.78
N GLN A 234 -19.11 -8.87 21.22
CA GLN A 234 -19.06 -8.30 19.88
C GLN A 234 -18.53 -9.31 18.85
N GLU A 235 -19.16 -9.32 17.69
CA GLU A 235 -18.70 -10.10 16.54
C GLU A 235 -17.61 -9.38 15.76
N ILE A 236 -16.75 -10.18 15.11
CA ILE A 236 -15.79 -9.71 14.12
C ILE A 236 -16.43 -9.77 12.73
N VAL A 237 -16.51 -8.62 12.09
CA VAL A 237 -16.82 -8.48 10.66
C VAL A 237 -15.52 -8.26 9.91
N PHE A 238 -15.27 -9.03 8.85
CA PHE A 238 -14.18 -8.73 7.94
C PHE A 238 -14.63 -8.87 6.49
N VAL A 239 -14.01 -8.08 5.63
CA VAL A 239 -14.30 -8.06 4.20
C VAL A 239 -13.06 -8.40 3.38
N SER A 240 -13.24 -9.26 2.39
CA SER A 240 -12.38 -9.32 1.22
C SER A 240 -12.91 -8.38 0.14
N GLU A 241 -12.29 -8.37 -1.05
CA GLU A 241 -12.63 -7.45 -2.13
C GLU A 241 -14.09 -7.54 -2.61
N ASN A 242 -14.82 -8.63 -2.36
CA ASN A 242 -16.19 -8.80 -2.86
C ASN A 242 -17.14 -9.57 -1.93
N LYS A 243 -16.66 -9.91 -0.73
CA LYS A 243 -17.38 -10.73 0.23
C LYS A 243 -17.10 -10.22 1.64
N GLY A 244 -18.16 -10.13 2.44
CA GLY A 244 -18.06 -9.95 3.89
C GLY A 244 -18.39 -11.23 4.63
N SER A 245 -17.78 -11.38 5.80
CA SER A 245 -17.92 -12.53 6.68
C SER A 245 -18.01 -12.06 8.12
N VAL A 246 -18.94 -12.65 8.88
CA VAL A 246 -19.17 -12.33 10.29
C VAL A 246 -18.90 -13.56 11.14
N TYR A 247 -18.09 -13.38 12.18
CA TYR A 247 -17.60 -14.42 13.06
C TYR A 247 -17.69 -14.00 14.52
N GLN A 248 -18.06 -14.94 15.37
CA GLN A 248 -17.96 -14.83 16.82
C GLN A 248 -16.73 -15.60 17.31
N VAL A 249 -16.08 -15.13 18.37
CA VAL A 249 -15.00 -15.86 19.04
C VAL A 249 -15.55 -16.44 20.33
N VAL A 250 -15.60 -17.76 20.45
CA VAL A 250 -16.14 -18.45 21.63
C VAL A 250 -15.09 -19.39 22.18
N GLY A 251 -14.56 -19.10 23.37
CA GLY A 251 -13.48 -19.88 23.98
C GLY A 251 -12.25 -19.97 23.07
N GLY A 252 -11.90 -18.86 22.42
CA GLY A 252 -10.81 -18.76 21.45
C GLY A 252 -11.09 -19.35 20.07
N ALA A 253 -12.23 -20.03 19.87
CA ALA A 253 -12.60 -20.62 18.59
C ALA A 253 -13.45 -19.68 17.74
N PHE A 254 -13.01 -19.43 16.50
CA PHE A 254 -13.74 -18.65 15.51
C PHE A 254 -14.93 -19.45 14.95
N ARG A 255 -16.15 -18.99 15.22
CA ARG A 255 -17.41 -19.55 14.73
C ARG A 255 -18.06 -18.61 13.74
N ARG A 256 -18.37 -19.11 12.54
CA ARG A 256 -19.00 -18.31 11.49
C ARG A 256 -20.49 -18.11 11.80
N ILE A 257 -20.96 -16.86 11.72
CA ILE A 257 -22.38 -16.51 11.76
C ILE A 257 -22.95 -16.50 10.35
N GLY A 258 -22.32 -15.77 9.43
CA GLY A 258 -22.81 -15.65 8.06
C GLY A 258 -21.87 -14.89 7.15
N ASP A 259 -22.25 -14.81 5.88
CA ASP A 259 -21.56 -14.02 4.86
C ASP A 259 -22.56 -13.14 4.12
N PHE A 260 -22.07 -12.01 3.60
CA PHE A 260 -22.79 -11.15 2.66
C PHE A 260 -21.91 -10.85 1.45
N LYS A 261 -22.52 -10.43 0.35
CA LYS A 261 -21.82 -10.11 -0.90
C LYS A 261 -22.32 -8.82 -1.50
N GLY A 262 -21.46 -8.18 -2.27
CA GLY A 262 -21.81 -7.03 -3.07
C GLY A 262 -22.45 -7.45 -4.39
N SER A 263 -22.99 -6.47 -5.09
CA SER A 263 -23.30 -6.60 -6.51
C SER A 263 -22.04 -6.91 -7.31
N SER A 264 -22.18 -7.64 -8.42
CA SER A 264 -21.09 -7.91 -9.34
C SER A 264 -20.40 -6.61 -9.80
N GLY A 265 -19.07 -6.58 -9.80
CA GLY A 265 -18.27 -5.40 -10.17
C GLY A 265 -18.06 -4.39 -9.03
N GLN A 266 -18.51 -4.68 -7.80
CA GLN A 266 -18.08 -3.93 -6.62
C GLN A 266 -16.74 -4.47 -6.08
N GLU A 267 -15.88 -3.54 -5.67
CA GLU A 267 -14.64 -3.80 -4.94
C GLU A 267 -14.74 -3.14 -3.56
N PHE A 268 -14.71 -3.95 -2.50
CA PHE A 268 -14.76 -3.47 -1.12
C PHE A 268 -13.38 -2.96 -0.74
N ILE A 269 -13.35 -1.81 -0.06
CA ILE A 269 -12.09 -1.18 0.36
C ILE A 269 -12.03 -0.92 1.87
N ALA A 270 -13.18 -0.96 2.56
CA ALA A 270 -13.26 -0.88 4.01
C ALA A 270 -14.62 -1.36 4.53
N VAL A 271 -14.68 -1.72 5.81
CA VAL A 271 -15.91 -2.04 6.52
C VAL A 271 -15.88 -1.43 7.92
N ASP A 272 -17.03 -0.95 8.38
CA ASP A 272 -17.27 -0.48 9.75
C ASP A 272 -18.62 -1.02 10.23
N ALA A 273 -18.82 -1.11 11.55
CA ALA A 273 -20.08 -1.58 12.10
C ALA A 273 -20.41 -0.87 13.43
N ALA A 274 -21.69 -0.55 13.63
CA ALA A 274 -22.26 0.00 14.86
C ALA A 274 -23.78 0.05 14.73
N ASP A 275 -24.51 0.06 15.85
CA ASP A 275 -25.96 0.32 15.89
C ASP A 275 -26.21 1.83 15.78
N ILE A 276 -26.49 2.31 14.56
CA ILE A 276 -26.71 3.72 14.26
C ILE A 276 -28.20 4.04 14.15
N ASN A 277 -29.04 3.09 13.71
CA ASN A 277 -30.50 3.27 13.70
C ASN A 277 -31.15 3.10 15.09
N GLY A 278 -30.42 2.58 16.08
CA GLY A 278 -30.84 2.44 17.47
C GLY A 278 -31.80 1.27 17.71
N ASN A 279 -31.76 0.23 16.88
CA ASN A 279 -32.66 -0.92 16.99
C ASN A 279 -32.11 -2.07 17.86
N GLY A 280 -30.92 -1.90 18.44
CA GLY A 280 -30.25 -2.89 19.28
C GLY A 280 -29.47 -3.95 18.50
N ARG A 281 -29.28 -3.80 17.19
CA ARG A 281 -28.36 -4.60 16.37
C ARG A 281 -27.53 -3.67 15.50
N ALA A 282 -26.24 -3.94 15.42
CA ALA A 282 -25.37 -3.13 14.61
C ALA A 282 -25.56 -3.37 13.11
N GLU A 283 -25.58 -2.27 12.36
CA GLU A 283 -25.47 -2.32 10.91
C GLU A 283 -24.01 -2.40 10.47
N ILE A 284 -23.81 -3.02 9.30
CA ILE A 284 -22.50 -3.17 8.68
C ILE A 284 -22.41 -2.22 7.48
N PHE A 285 -21.51 -1.24 7.59
CA PHE A 285 -21.25 -0.20 6.61
C PHE A 285 -20.09 -0.61 5.72
N VAL A 286 -20.38 -0.97 4.46
CA VAL A 286 -19.36 -1.42 3.52
C VAL A 286 -19.04 -0.29 2.54
N THR A 287 -17.80 0.16 2.56
CA THR A 287 -17.29 1.11 1.58
C THR A 287 -16.85 0.35 0.34
N ALA A 288 -17.48 0.62 -0.81
CA ALA A 288 -17.23 -0.12 -2.04
C ALA A 288 -17.13 0.77 -3.27
N LEU A 289 -16.12 0.52 -4.09
CA LEU A 289 -15.97 1.11 -5.42
C LEU A 289 -16.69 0.25 -6.46
N PHE A 290 -17.13 0.86 -7.55
CA PHE A 290 -17.76 0.17 -8.66
C PHE A 290 -17.23 0.70 -10.00
N GLY A 291 -16.92 -0.22 -10.90
CA GLY A 291 -16.34 0.06 -12.21
C GLY A 291 -14.87 -0.35 -12.29
N MET A 292 -14.28 -0.19 -13.47
CA MET A 292 -12.89 -0.56 -13.76
C MET A 292 -11.99 0.68 -13.84
N ASP A 293 -10.73 0.50 -13.48
CA ASP A 293 -9.65 1.48 -13.63
C ASP A 293 -10.01 2.89 -13.11
N ASN A 294 -9.83 3.91 -13.94
CA ASN A 294 -9.96 5.30 -13.54
C ASN A 294 -11.41 5.82 -13.60
N ASN A 295 -12.39 4.98 -13.95
CA ASN A 295 -13.81 5.37 -14.00
C ASN A 295 -14.62 4.83 -12.80
N GLN A 296 -13.93 4.55 -11.69
CA GLN A 296 -14.54 4.07 -10.45
C GLN A 296 -15.48 5.12 -9.84
N THR A 297 -16.69 4.67 -9.52
CA THR A 297 -17.69 5.40 -8.74
C THR A 297 -17.78 4.81 -7.35
N LEU A 298 -18.16 5.61 -6.35
CA LEU A 298 -18.42 5.12 -5.01
C LEU A 298 -19.85 4.57 -4.95
N ARG A 299 -19.98 3.30 -4.61
CA ARG A 299 -21.25 2.58 -4.46
C ARG A 299 -21.22 1.73 -3.20
N SER A 300 -21.05 2.41 -2.07
CA SER A 300 -21.12 1.81 -0.75
C SER A 300 -22.52 1.28 -0.45
N PHE A 301 -22.64 0.38 0.53
CA PHE A 301 -23.92 -0.21 0.91
C PHE A 301 -23.92 -0.55 2.41
N VAL A 302 -25.11 -0.77 2.96
CA VAL A 302 -25.31 -1.08 4.38
C VAL A 302 -26.16 -2.32 4.49
N VAL A 303 -25.73 -3.29 5.30
CA VAL A 303 -26.48 -4.52 5.58
C VAL A 303 -26.72 -4.69 7.07
N GLU A 304 -27.78 -5.39 7.45
CA GLU A 304 -28.11 -5.74 8.83
C GLU A 304 -28.43 -7.24 8.92
N PHE A 305 -28.06 -7.87 10.03
CA PHE A 305 -28.38 -9.28 10.27
C PHE A 305 -29.84 -9.46 10.67
N ASN A 306 -30.52 -10.39 9.98
CA ASN A 306 -31.95 -10.68 10.20
C ASN A 306 -32.21 -11.95 11.03
N GLY A 307 -31.17 -12.51 11.67
CA GLY A 307 -31.23 -13.77 12.42
C GLY A 307 -30.82 -15.01 11.63
N SER A 308 -30.81 -14.94 10.30
CA SER A 308 -30.41 -16.07 9.43
C SER A 308 -29.42 -15.69 8.32
N GLY A 309 -29.47 -14.44 7.87
CA GLY A 309 -28.63 -13.87 6.84
C GLY A 309 -28.59 -12.34 6.97
N PHE A 310 -28.22 -11.66 5.88
CA PHE A 310 -28.05 -10.21 5.88
C PHE A 310 -29.00 -9.56 4.88
N ASP A 311 -29.82 -8.64 5.36
CA ASP A 311 -30.68 -7.80 4.53
C ASP A 311 -29.96 -6.51 4.19
N THR A 312 -30.10 -6.06 2.96
CA THR A 312 -29.54 -4.77 2.53
C THR A 312 -30.48 -3.63 2.92
N LEU A 313 -30.00 -2.70 3.75
CA LEU A 313 -30.75 -1.52 4.15
C LEU A 313 -30.56 -0.36 3.17
N VAL A 314 -29.34 -0.17 2.67
CA VAL A 314 -28.99 0.91 1.75
C VAL A 314 -28.08 0.36 0.65
N GLU A 315 -28.36 0.73 -0.60
CA GLU A 315 -27.53 0.41 -1.76
C GLU A 315 -27.02 1.66 -2.47
N LYS A 316 -25.90 1.52 -3.21
CA LYS A 316 -25.35 2.54 -4.12
C LYS A 316 -25.14 3.91 -3.44
N SER A 317 -24.81 3.88 -2.16
CA SER A 317 -24.47 5.06 -1.38
C SER A 317 -23.18 5.69 -1.91
N SER A 318 -23.15 7.02 -1.94
CA SER A 318 -21.99 7.82 -2.37
C SER A 318 -21.08 8.23 -1.20
N TRP A 319 -21.20 7.55 -0.06
CA TRP A 319 -20.43 7.83 1.15
C TRP A 319 -19.27 6.85 1.32
N TYR A 320 -18.08 7.37 1.63
CA TYR A 320 -17.07 6.64 2.36
C TYR A 320 -17.54 6.57 3.81
N TYR A 321 -17.51 5.40 4.43
CA TYR A 321 -17.97 5.22 5.80
C TYR A 321 -16.81 5.00 6.77
N ARG A 322 -16.95 5.58 7.97
CA ARG A 322 -16.20 5.20 9.17
C ARG A 322 -17.13 5.28 10.37
N VAL A 323 -16.96 4.35 11.31
CA VAL A 323 -17.48 4.51 12.67
C VAL A 323 -16.32 5.00 13.53
N ILE A 324 -16.54 6.09 14.26
CA ILE A 324 -15.55 6.63 15.19
C ILE A 324 -16.15 6.65 16.58
N ASP A 325 -15.32 6.46 17.60
CA ASP A 325 -15.72 6.74 18.98
C ASP A 325 -15.55 8.24 19.25
N LYS A 326 -16.65 8.90 19.62
CA LYS A 326 -16.62 10.26 20.11
C LYS A 326 -16.74 10.25 21.63
N PRO A 327 -15.81 10.92 22.33
CA PRO A 327 -15.93 11.08 23.76
C PRO A 327 -17.30 11.63 24.17
N ASP A 328 -17.90 11.05 25.21
CA ASP A 328 -19.26 11.29 25.74
C ASP A 328 -20.45 10.88 24.85
N ARG A 329 -20.23 10.55 23.57
CA ARG A 329 -21.30 10.18 22.64
C ARG A 329 -21.20 8.72 22.16
N GLY A 330 -20.06 8.08 22.36
CA GLY A 330 -19.79 6.73 21.91
C GLY A 330 -19.64 6.66 20.39
N LYS A 331 -19.99 5.50 19.82
CA LYS A 331 -19.87 5.23 18.38
C LYS A 331 -20.79 6.14 17.57
N VAL A 332 -20.21 6.87 16.62
CA VAL A 332 -20.95 7.69 15.64
C VAL A 332 -20.51 7.31 14.23
N LEU A 333 -21.48 7.27 13.31
CA LEU A 333 -21.20 7.09 11.89
C LEU A 333 -20.80 8.43 11.27
N VAL A 334 -19.72 8.42 10.49
CA VAL A 334 -19.28 9.56 9.71
C VAL A 334 -19.15 9.20 8.24
N GLY A 335 -19.33 10.22 7.40
CA GLY A 335 -19.40 10.11 5.96
C GLY A 335 -18.58 11.18 5.25
N GLN A 336 -17.88 10.78 4.20
CA GLN A 336 -17.26 11.70 3.24
C GLN A 336 -17.62 11.28 1.83
N GLU A 337 -18.09 12.21 0.99
CA GLU A 337 -18.43 11.86 -0.39
C GLU A 337 -17.18 11.76 -1.28
N ARG A 338 -17.28 11.00 -2.37
CA ARG A 338 -16.28 11.05 -3.45
C ARG A 338 -16.37 12.38 -4.19
N GLY A 339 -15.22 13.00 -4.45
CA GLY A 339 -15.15 14.24 -5.24
C GLY A 339 -15.29 13.99 -6.74
N SER A 340 -15.73 15.01 -7.50
CA SER A 340 -15.77 14.96 -8.96
C SER A 340 -14.42 15.27 -9.62
N LYS A 341 -13.57 16.05 -8.95
CA LYS A 341 -12.21 16.43 -9.39
C LYS A 341 -11.09 15.81 -8.56
N GLY A 342 -11.44 15.13 -7.46
CA GLY A 342 -10.51 14.52 -6.50
C GLY A 342 -11.18 13.35 -5.79
N ILE A 343 -10.41 12.57 -5.04
CA ILE A 343 -10.94 11.33 -4.42
C ILE A 343 -11.92 11.64 -3.29
N PHE A 344 -11.67 12.70 -2.53
CA PHE A 344 -12.52 13.13 -1.42
C PHE A 344 -13.14 14.49 -1.71
N LYS A 345 -14.46 14.60 -1.53
CA LYS A 345 -15.14 15.88 -1.43
C LYS A 345 -14.78 16.52 -0.09
N ALA A 346 -14.75 17.85 -0.04
CA ALA A 346 -14.45 18.58 1.18
C ALA A 346 -15.51 18.30 2.26
N GLY A 347 -15.04 18.13 3.50
CA GLY A 347 -15.88 17.90 4.68
C GLY A 347 -16.09 16.42 4.99
N VAL A 348 -16.15 16.13 6.29
CA VAL A 348 -16.60 14.87 6.87
C VAL A 348 -17.81 15.19 7.73
N PHE A 349 -18.90 14.46 7.56
CA PHE A 349 -20.18 14.74 8.21
C PHE A 349 -20.55 13.59 9.13
N GLU A 350 -21.14 13.87 10.29
CA GLU A 350 -21.91 12.84 11.00
C GLU A 350 -23.07 12.41 10.11
N LEU A 351 -23.34 11.11 10.05
CA LEU A 351 -24.47 10.56 9.32
C LEU A 351 -25.49 10.00 10.32
N ALA A 352 -26.77 10.26 10.05
CA ALA A 352 -27.87 9.78 10.88
C ALA A 352 -28.89 9.03 10.02
N TRP A 353 -29.47 7.98 10.60
CA TRP A 353 -30.57 7.24 10.00
C TRP A 353 -31.82 8.12 9.94
N SER A 354 -32.31 8.39 8.73
CA SER A 354 -33.50 9.18 8.50
C SER A 354 -34.13 8.83 7.16
N GLY A 355 -35.45 8.62 7.15
CA GLY A 355 -36.20 8.34 5.91
C GLY A 355 -35.75 7.05 5.19
N GLY A 356 -35.27 6.04 5.92
CA GLY A 356 -34.83 4.76 5.36
C GLY A 356 -33.43 4.79 4.74
N THR A 357 -32.64 5.83 5.01
CA THR A 357 -31.25 5.94 4.55
C THR A 357 -30.40 6.73 5.53
N TYR A 358 -29.10 6.86 5.25
CA TYR A 358 -28.18 7.67 6.03
C TYR A 358 -28.00 9.05 5.40
N THR A 359 -28.33 10.08 6.17
CA THR A 359 -28.33 11.48 5.73
C THR A 359 -27.28 12.30 6.50
N PRO A 360 -26.63 13.29 5.85
CA PRO A 360 -25.61 14.10 6.49
C PRO A 360 -26.21 15.07 7.51
N GLY A 361 -25.63 15.07 8.70
CA GLY A 361 -25.86 16.01 9.78
C GLY A 361 -24.70 17.01 9.91
N PRO A 362 -24.28 17.35 11.15
CA PRO A 362 -23.20 18.30 11.39
C PRO A 362 -21.88 17.88 10.74
N GLN A 363 -21.17 18.87 10.18
CA GLN A 363 -19.81 18.68 9.70
C GLN A 363 -18.82 18.62 10.88
N LEU A 364 -17.88 17.70 10.85
CA LEU A 364 -16.76 17.65 11.78
C LEU A 364 -15.80 18.82 11.55
N ALA A 365 -15.34 19.42 12.65
CA ALA A 365 -14.29 20.43 12.66
C ALA A 365 -12.91 19.77 12.54
N LEU A 366 -12.58 19.27 11.35
CA LEU A 366 -11.28 18.64 11.07
C LEU A 366 -10.29 19.65 10.47
N PRO A 367 -8.99 19.56 10.79
CA PRO A 367 -7.94 20.30 10.11
C PRO A 367 -7.97 20.11 8.59
N SER A 368 -7.53 21.14 7.86
CA SER A 368 -7.55 21.14 6.39
C SER A 368 -6.68 20.01 5.80
N GLY A 369 -7.19 19.34 4.78
CA GLY A 369 -6.50 18.25 4.07
C GLY A 369 -6.63 16.86 4.71
N MET A 370 -7.36 16.74 5.83
CA MET A 370 -7.70 15.46 6.42
C MET A 370 -8.82 14.76 5.64
N ASN A 371 -8.75 13.43 5.56
CA ASN A 371 -9.79 12.59 4.99
C ASN A 371 -10.38 11.68 6.08
N ILE A 372 -11.48 11.02 5.77
CA ILE A 372 -12.24 10.19 6.71
C ILE A 372 -11.44 9.05 7.37
N PHE A 373 -10.36 8.53 6.76
CA PHE A 373 -9.75 7.26 7.16
C PHE A 373 -8.70 7.35 8.27
N GLY A 374 -8.09 8.51 8.47
CA GLY A 374 -6.84 8.63 9.22
C GLY A 374 -6.93 9.41 10.52
N PHE A 375 -8.06 9.36 11.24
CA PHE A 375 -8.20 10.04 12.52
C PHE A 375 -9.05 9.29 13.54
N ALA A 376 -8.85 9.63 14.82
CA ALA A 376 -9.63 9.18 15.97
C ALA A 376 -9.70 10.29 17.02
N TYR A 377 -10.60 10.14 17.99
CA TYR A 377 -10.67 11.01 19.17
C TYR A 377 -10.23 10.25 20.42
N GLY A 378 -9.64 10.96 21.38
CA GLY A 378 -9.38 10.43 22.72
C GLY A 378 -8.35 11.24 23.51
N ASP A 379 -8.06 10.77 24.72
CA ASP A 379 -7.08 11.39 25.63
C ASP A 379 -5.67 10.91 25.34
N ALA A 380 -5.13 11.33 24.19
CA ALA A 380 -3.83 10.88 23.71
C ALA A 380 -2.64 11.42 24.51
N LEU A 381 -2.84 12.46 25.32
CA LEU A 381 -1.81 13.06 26.18
C LEU A 381 -1.93 12.61 27.64
N ASN A 382 -2.95 11.80 27.98
CA ASN A 382 -3.23 11.36 29.34
C ASN A 382 -3.39 12.53 30.33
N ASP A 383 -4.09 13.59 29.91
CA ASP A 383 -4.34 14.79 30.71
C ASP A 383 -5.84 15.11 30.87
N GLY A 384 -6.70 14.17 30.49
CA GLY A 384 -8.16 14.26 30.55
C GLY A 384 -8.79 15.02 29.39
N ARG A 385 -8.00 15.62 28.48
CA ARG A 385 -8.55 16.36 27.34
C ARG A 385 -8.90 15.45 26.19
N LYS A 386 -10.02 15.75 25.55
CA LYS A 386 -10.55 15.01 24.40
C LYS A 386 -9.95 15.60 23.13
N MET A 387 -8.93 14.93 22.59
CA MET A 387 -8.13 15.45 21.48
C MET A 387 -8.43 14.70 20.18
N LEU A 388 -8.14 15.33 19.05
CA LEU A 388 -8.14 14.67 17.75
C LEU A 388 -6.73 14.15 17.46
N VAL A 389 -6.61 12.85 17.21
CA VAL A 389 -5.37 12.20 16.77
C VAL A 389 -5.51 11.83 15.31
N ALA A 390 -4.54 12.20 14.48
CA ALA A 390 -4.64 11.95 13.05
C ALA A 390 -3.30 11.70 12.38
N PHE A 391 -3.34 11.00 11.25
CA PHE A 391 -2.21 10.89 10.34
C PHE A 391 -2.11 12.11 9.42
N ASN A 392 -0.91 12.67 9.31
CA ASN A 392 -0.60 13.57 8.21
C ASN A 392 -0.28 12.81 6.91
N ARG A 393 0.00 13.55 5.82
CA ARG A 393 0.30 12.97 4.50
C ARG A 393 1.58 12.12 4.45
N ARG A 394 2.45 12.21 5.46
CA ARG A 394 3.67 11.41 5.61
C ARG A 394 3.49 10.27 6.62
N ASN A 395 2.24 9.96 6.98
CA ASN A 395 1.87 8.97 7.99
C ASN A 395 2.49 9.21 9.38
N ARG A 396 2.82 10.46 9.72
CA ARG A 396 3.18 10.83 11.09
C ARG A 396 1.93 11.18 11.87
N ILE A 397 1.89 10.77 13.12
CA ILE A 397 0.79 11.06 14.03
C ILE A 397 0.86 12.53 14.46
N GLN A 398 -0.27 13.21 14.42
CA GLN A 398 -0.48 14.58 14.90
C GLN A 398 -1.59 14.58 15.95
N ILE A 399 -1.47 15.43 16.96
CA ILE A 399 -2.49 15.64 17.98
C ILE A 399 -2.96 17.09 17.91
N PHE A 400 -4.27 17.28 17.86
CA PHE A 400 -4.92 18.58 17.83
C PHE A 400 -5.82 18.74 19.05
N ASP A 401 -5.82 19.95 19.61
CA ASP A 401 -6.74 20.32 20.69
C ASP A 401 -8.17 20.54 20.19
N ASP A 402 -9.06 20.88 21.12
CA ASP A 402 -10.50 21.09 20.90
C ASP A 402 -10.83 22.26 19.96
N ILE A 403 -9.91 23.22 19.82
CA ILE A 403 -10.01 24.34 18.87
C ILE A 403 -9.32 24.05 17.53
N GLY A 404 -8.76 22.86 17.34
CA GLY A 404 -8.13 22.41 16.11
C GLY A 404 -6.69 22.87 15.92
N LYS A 405 -6.02 23.37 16.96
CA LYS A 405 -4.60 23.72 16.92
C LYS A 405 -3.77 22.44 17.09
N ASN A 406 -2.81 22.26 16.19
CA ASN A 406 -1.82 21.19 16.30
C ASN A 406 -0.91 21.46 17.51
N VAL A 407 -0.92 20.57 18.49
CA VAL A 407 -0.08 20.67 19.69
C VAL A 407 1.12 19.74 19.64
N TYR A 408 1.11 18.73 18.78
CA TYR A 408 2.17 17.75 18.65
C TYR A 408 2.17 17.10 17.25
N THR A 409 3.35 16.84 16.72
CA THR A 409 3.57 16.06 15.49
C THR A 409 4.77 15.14 15.71
N GLY A 410 4.53 13.84 15.67
CA GLY A 410 5.58 12.84 15.84
C GLY A 410 6.55 12.79 14.68
N GLU A 411 7.75 12.28 14.94
CA GLU A 411 8.82 12.18 13.94
C GLU A 411 8.71 10.92 13.07
N ASN A 412 8.28 9.82 13.68
CA ASN A 412 8.23 8.51 13.05
C ASN A 412 6.94 8.31 12.25
N PRO A 413 7.03 7.72 11.04
CA PRO A 413 5.85 7.29 10.32
C PRO A 413 5.31 5.96 10.90
N TYR A 414 3.99 5.84 10.96
CA TYR A 414 3.29 4.61 11.31
C TYR A 414 2.29 4.23 10.20
N GLY A 415 1.45 3.24 10.44
CA GLY A 415 0.44 2.81 9.47
C GLY A 415 1.07 2.06 8.31
N GLY A 416 0.78 2.55 7.10
CA GLY A 416 1.10 1.87 5.85
C GLY A 416 -0.04 0.93 5.44
N SER A 417 -0.72 1.25 4.34
CA SER A 417 -1.74 0.40 3.74
C SER A 417 -1.45 0.25 2.25
N PRO A 418 -1.61 -0.96 1.67
CA PRO A 418 -1.61 -1.14 0.23
C PRO A 418 -2.98 -0.82 -0.38
N ALA A 419 -4.03 -0.55 0.42
CA ALA A 419 -5.32 -0.11 -0.10
C ALA A 419 -5.18 1.29 -0.71
N TYR A 420 -5.68 1.46 -1.93
CA TYR A 420 -5.64 2.73 -2.64
C TYR A 420 -6.90 2.95 -3.45
N ILE A 421 -7.10 4.21 -3.83
CA ILE A 421 -8.15 4.62 -4.75
C ILE A 421 -7.49 5.29 -5.95
N LEU A 422 -7.96 4.94 -7.15
CA LEU A 422 -7.51 5.57 -8.39
C LEU A 422 -8.18 6.92 -8.59
N HIS A 423 -7.37 7.91 -8.98
CA HIS A 423 -7.86 9.21 -9.42
C HIS A 423 -8.57 9.08 -10.77
N PRO A 424 -9.71 9.77 -10.96
CA PRO A 424 -10.32 9.90 -12.28
C PRO A 424 -9.33 10.57 -13.24
N VAL A 425 -9.12 9.97 -14.42
CA VAL A 425 -8.37 10.63 -15.50
C VAL A 425 -9.31 11.62 -16.17
N ALA A 426 -8.98 12.90 -16.13
CA ALA A 426 -9.71 13.89 -16.92
C ALA A 426 -9.50 13.58 -18.41
N ASN A 427 -10.59 13.22 -19.10
CA ASN A 427 -10.63 13.23 -20.56
C ASN A 427 -10.41 14.68 -21.01
N GLN A 428 -9.17 15.06 -21.30
CA GLN A 428 -8.94 16.25 -22.11
C GLN A 428 -9.41 15.88 -23.52
N SER A 429 -10.55 16.44 -23.93
CA SER A 429 -11.03 16.36 -25.30
C SER A 429 -9.92 16.86 -26.24
N GLY A 430 -9.31 15.95 -27.00
CA GLY A 430 -8.36 16.30 -28.07
C GLY A 430 -7.08 15.46 -28.21
N SER A 431 -6.92 14.32 -27.54
CA SER A 431 -5.71 13.48 -27.71
C SER A 431 -6.09 12.02 -27.93
N ASP A 432 -5.46 11.41 -28.94
CA ASP A 432 -5.75 10.09 -29.49
C ASP A 432 -5.91 8.97 -28.44
N SER A 433 -6.96 8.18 -28.65
CA SER A 433 -7.54 7.15 -27.79
C SER A 433 -6.69 5.87 -27.65
N THR A 434 -5.35 5.95 -27.66
CA THR A 434 -4.47 4.75 -27.59
C THR A 434 -3.49 4.76 -26.42
N THR A 435 -3.51 5.77 -25.54
CA THR A 435 -2.68 5.79 -24.33
C THR A 435 -3.52 5.47 -23.09
N THR A 436 -3.39 4.26 -22.55
CA THR A 436 -3.93 3.90 -21.23
C THR A 436 -3.19 4.70 -20.15
N ARG A 437 -3.71 5.88 -19.81
CA ARG A 437 -3.21 6.67 -18.69
C ARG A 437 -3.52 5.91 -17.40
N VAL A 438 -2.53 5.28 -16.77
CA VAL A 438 -2.69 4.70 -15.42
C VAL A 438 -2.91 5.87 -14.45
N GLY A 439 -4.08 5.93 -13.80
CA GLY A 439 -4.42 7.00 -12.87
C GLY A 439 -3.48 7.02 -11.67
N SER A 440 -3.23 8.22 -11.11
CA SER A 440 -2.50 8.33 -9.84
C SER A 440 -3.28 7.61 -8.73
N ARG A 441 -2.55 7.09 -7.73
CA ARG A 441 -3.10 6.39 -6.58
C ARG A 441 -3.10 7.29 -5.35
N THR A 442 -4.20 7.32 -4.60
CA THR A 442 -4.18 7.78 -3.21
C THR A 442 -4.29 6.57 -2.30
N TYR A 443 -3.23 6.30 -1.54
CA TYR A 443 -3.22 5.26 -0.53
C TYR A 443 -4.04 5.69 0.68
N LEU A 444 -4.82 4.75 1.20
CA LEU A 444 -5.64 4.96 2.39
C LEU A 444 -4.77 4.88 3.65
N GLN A 445 -5.15 5.63 4.67
CA GLN A 445 -4.48 5.61 5.97
C GLN A 445 -4.98 4.43 6.80
N GLN A 446 -4.10 3.87 7.64
CA GLN A 446 -4.49 2.89 8.65
C GLN A 446 -5.33 3.55 9.76
N ARG A 447 -6.05 2.74 10.53
CA ARG A 447 -6.82 3.24 11.68
C ARG A 447 -5.92 3.66 12.83
N LEU A 448 -6.45 4.58 13.62
CA LEU A 448 -5.94 4.99 14.93
C LEU A 448 -7.02 4.66 15.96
N PHE A 449 -6.60 4.20 17.13
CA PHE A 449 -7.44 4.14 18.32
C PHE A 449 -6.72 4.82 19.48
N VAL A 450 -7.47 5.42 20.39
CA VAL A 450 -6.95 6.00 21.62
C VAL A 450 -7.74 5.38 22.78
N THR A 451 -7.17 4.34 23.39
CA THR A 451 -7.87 3.52 24.38
C THR A 451 -6.88 2.93 25.38
N ASP A 452 -7.39 2.48 26.53
CA ASP A 452 -6.62 1.79 27.58
C ASP A 452 -6.94 0.30 27.42
N LEU A 453 -5.97 -0.46 26.91
CA LEU A 453 -6.18 -1.87 26.59
C LEU A 453 -5.72 -2.82 27.69
N ASP A 454 -4.81 -2.39 28.56
CA ASP A 454 -4.29 -3.20 29.67
C ASP A 454 -4.93 -2.86 31.04
N GLY A 455 -5.81 -1.87 31.07
CA GLY A 455 -6.57 -1.45 32.23
C GLY A 455 -5.74 -0.71 33.28
N ASP A 456 -4.57 -0.19 32.92
CA ASP A 456 -3.69 0.52 33.86
C ASP A 456 -4.09 1.99 34.09
N GLY A 457 -5.09 2.47 33.36
CA GLY A 457 -5.61 3.84 33.41
C GLY A 457 -4.92 4.80 32.44
N ILE A 458 -3.89 4.35 31.72
CA ILE A 458 -3.19 5.08 30.67
C ILE A 458 -3.81 4.72 29.33
N LYS A 459 -4.02 5.72 28.48
CA LYS A 459 -4.51 5.55 27.11
C LYS A 459 -3.31 5.42 26.15
N GLU A 460 -3.32 4.37 25.36
CA GLU A 460 -2.42 4.15 24.24
C GLU A 460 -3.02 4.72 22.94
N VAL A 461 -2.16 5.31 22.10
CA VAL A 461 -2.44 5.50 20.68
C VAL A 461 -2.01 4.23 19.94
N VAL A 462 -2.98 3.48 19.41
CA VAL A 462 -2.76 2.19 18.76
C VAL A 462 -2.89 2.31 17.25
N THR A 463 -1.92 1.75 16.53
CA THR A 463 -1.94 1.65 15.06
C THR A 463 -1.13 0.46 14.56
N ALA A 464 -1.45 -0.01 13.36
CA ALA A 464 -0.57 -0.89 12.60
C ALA A 464 0.72 -0.16 12.19
N VAL A 465 1.79 -0.93 11.99
CA VAL A 465 3.05 -0.53 11.38
C VAL A 465 3.44 -1.61 10.39
N ASN A 466 3.28 -1.31 9.10
CA ASN A 466 3.65 -2.20 8.02
C ASN A 466 5.00 -1.77 7.43
N GLN A 467 5.92 -2.72 7.34
CA GLN A 467 7.24 -2.51 6.75
C GLN A 467 7.12 -2.64 5.23
N GLU A 468 7.50 -1.59 4.52
CA GLU A 468 7.49 -1.57 3.07
C GLU A 468 8.71 -2.31 2.54
N LEU A 469 8.49 -3.35 1.74
CA LEU A 469 9.55 -4.18 1.15
C LEU A 469 10.47 -3.35 0.23
N ALA A 470 9.90 -2.36 -0.45
CA ALA A 470 10.58 -1.58 -1.49
C ALA A 470 11.17 -0.26 -1.00
N GLY A 471 11.00 0.12 0.28
CA GLY A 471 11.23 1.49 0.75
C GLY A 471 10.54 2.55 -0.12
N ASN A 472 10.85 3.84 0.05
CA ASN A 472 10.31 4.93 -0.78
C ASN A 472 10.79 4.90 -2.26
N TYR A 473 11.33 3.78 -2.76
CA TYR A 473 11.95 3.68 -4.09
C TYR A 473 10.96 3.35 -5.21
N LEU A 474 9.72 2.96 -4.88
CA LEU A 474 8.60 2.84 -5.82
C LEU A 474 7.54 3.91 -5.51
N GLU A 475 7.70 5.13 -6.05
CA GLU A 475 6.80 6.27 -5.77
C GLU A 475 5.30 5.98 -6.00
N ARG A 476 4.96 4.92 -6.77
CA ARG A 476 3.60 4.58 -7.19
C ARG A 476 3.07 3.24 -6.68
N LEU A 477 3.88 2.40 -6.03
CA LEU A 477 3.45 1.08 -5.57
C LEU A 477 3.99 0.76 -4.18
N LYS A 478 3.08 0.70 -3.20
CA LYS A 478 3.40 0.31 -1.82
C LYS A 478 3.17 -1.18 -1.61
N ILE A 479 4.25 -1.91 -1.35
CA ILE A 479 4.24 -3.36 -1.05
C ILE A 479 4.74 -3.57 0.37
N TYR A 480 3.99 -4.32 1.15
CA TYR A 480 4.34 -4.62 2.53
C TYR A 480 4.38 -6.14 2.73
N ASP A 481 5.43 -6.62 3.37
CA ASP A 481 5.66 -8.04 3.62
C ASP A 481 5.74 -8.38 5.11
N LYS A 482 5.79 -7.35 5.98
CA LYS A 482 5.77 -7.50 7.43
C LYS A 482 4.88 -6.47 8.10
N GLY A 483 4.26 -6.84 9.20
CA GLY A 483 3.36 -5.99 9.96
C GLY A 483 3.43 -6.26 11.46
N ARG A 484 3.12 -5.24 12.25
CA ARG A 484 2.94 -5.32 13.72
C ARG A 484 1.97 -4.25 14.20
N LEU A 485 1.40 -4.42 15.39
CA LEU A 485 0.70 -3.35 16.08
C LEU A 485 1.68 -2.62 17.01
N ALA A 486 1.58 -1.29 17.06
CA ALA A 486 2.33 -0.44 17.97
C ALA A 486 1.37 0.27 18.93
N PHE A 487 1.78 0.37 20.19
CA PHE A 487 1.04 0.94 21.30
C PHE A 487 1.87 2.10 21.85
N LEU A 488 1.45 3.31 21.52
CA LEU A 488 2.22 4.51 21.80
C LEU A 488 1.65 5.23 23.02
N VAL A 489 2.50 5.57 23.96
CA VAL A 489 2.12 6.31 25.18
C VAL A 489 2.83 7.64 25.22
N TRP A 490 2.10 8.67 25.64
CA TRP A 490 2.67 10.00 25.86
C TRP A 490 3.53 10.02 27.11
N ASN A 491 4.79 10.44 26.98
CA ASN A 491 5.73 10.52 28.11
C ASN A 491 5.94 11.94 28.67
N GLY A 492 5.13 12.91 28.24
CA GLY A 492 5.29 14.33 28.58
C GLY A 492 5.95 15.17 27.47
N ALA A 493 6.63 14.55 26.50
CA ALA A 493 7.29 15.25 25.41
C ALA A 493 7.02 14.64 24.02
N ASP A 494 6.88 13.32 23.94
CA ASP A 494 6.75 12.58 22.69
C ASP A 494 5.84 11.35 22.84
N LEU A 495 5.27 10.86 21.73
CA LEU A 495 4.62 9.55 21.72
C LEU A 495 5.67 8.46 21.57
N GLN A 496 5.92 7.73 22.66
CA GLN A 496 6.90 6.65 22.69
C GLN A 496 6.23 5.30 22.50
N ASN A 497 6.89 4.42 21.76
CA ASN A 497 6.43 3.05 21.59
C ASN A 497 6.68 2.28 22.89
N ARG A 498 5.63 2.14 23.71
CA ARG A 498 5.66 1.43 24.99
C ARG A 498 5.66 -0.08 24.74
N LEU A 499 4.75 -0.52 23.87
CA LEU A 499 4.55 -1.93 23.56
C LEU A 499 4.34 -2.12 22.07
N GLN A 500 4.74 -3.29 21.56
CA GLN A 500 4.43 -3.69 20.20
C GLN A 500 4.27 -5.20 20.12
N THR A 501 3.40 -5.68 19.24
CA THR A 501 3.32 -7.12 18.98
C THR A 501 4.61 -7.63 18.36
N HIS A 502 4.80 -8.94 18.39
CA HIS A 502 5.76 -9.58 17.48
C HIS A 502 5.45 -9.20 16.02
N GLN A 503 6.48 -9.28 15.18
CA GLN A 503 6.35 -9.02 13.76
C GLN A 503 5.75 -10.25 13.06
N PHE A 504 4.76 -10.02 12.21
CA PHE A 504 4.10 -11.04 11.41
C PHE A 504 4.73 -11.11 10.00
N ASP A 505 4.81 -12.32 9.45
CA ASP A 505 5.14 -12.58 8.04
C ASP A 505 3.88 -12.31 7.17
N GLY A 506 3.74 -11.06 6.75
CA GLY A 506 2.56 -10.49 6.11
C GLY A 506 2.25 -9.12 6.69
N TYR A 507 1.45 -8.31 5.99
CA TYR A 507 1.07 -6.98 6.47
C TYR A 507 -0.28 -7.02 7.19
N ILE A 508 -0.47 -6.10 8.15
CA ILE A 508 -1.77 -5.87 8.79
C ILE A 508 -2.61 -5.01 7.85
N SER A 509 -3.71 -5.57 7.35
CA SER A 509 -4.59 -4.88 6.40
C SER A 509 -5.51 -3.87 7.09
N ASP A 510 -6.13 -4.28 8.20
CA ASP A 510 -7.00 -3.46 9.04
C ASP A 510 -7.13 -4.12 10.43
N PHE A 511 -7.62 -3.38 11.42
CA PHE A 511 -7.87 -3.85 12.78
C PHE A 511 -9.00 -3.08 13.46
N ALA A 512 -9.59 -3.66 14.49
CA ALA A 512 -10.66 -3.06 15.29
C ALA A 512 -10.48 -3.41 16.77
N VAL A 513 -11.06 -2.58 17.64
CA VAL A 513 -11.01 -2.71 19.10
C VAL A 513 -12.44 -2.94 19.62
N ALA A 514 -12.62 -3.96 20.45
CA ALA A 514 -13.88 -4.28 21.11
C ALA A 514 -13.71 -5.36 22.18
N ASP A 515 -14.61 -5.35 23.16
CA ASP A 515 -14.94 -6.48 24.02
C ASP A 515 -15.53 -7.66 23.22
N LEU A 516 -14.66 -8.59 22.83
CA LEU A 516 -15.00 -9.72 21.97
C LEU A 516 -15.58 -10.90 22.75
N ASP A 517 -15.22 -11.06 24.02
CA ASP A 517 -15.68 -12.18 24.86
C ASP A 517 -16.71 -11.80 25.93
N GLY A 518 -17.04 -10.52 26.04
CA GLY A 518 -18.07 -9.98 26.91
C GLY A 518 -17.63 -9.80 28.36
N ASP A 519 -16.32 -9.72 28.64
CA ASP A 519 -15.78 -9.58 29.99
C ASP A 519 -15.68 -8.12 30.46
N GLY A 520 -15.98 -7.16 29.58
CA GLY A 520 -15.94 -5.72 29.83
C GLY A 520 -14.58 -5.06 29.58
N ARG A 521 -13.60 -5.79 29.04
CA ARG A 521 -12.32 -5.27 28.58
C ARG A 521 -12.26 -5.36 27.05
N ASP A 522 -11.49 -4.48 26.44
CA ASP A 522 -11.38 -4.45 25.00
C ASP A 522 -10.20 -5.31 24.51
N GLU A 523 -10.44 -6.15 23.51
CA GLU A 523 -9.42 -6.84 22.73
C GLU A 523 -9.23 -6.17 21.36
N ILE A 524 -8.18 -6.60 20.66
CA ILE A 524 -7.94 -6.21 19.27
C ILE A 524 -8.21 -7.39 18.34
N ALA A 525 -9.09 -7.21 17.36
CA ALA A 525 -9.21 -8.08 16.20
C ALA A 525 -8.45 -7.48 15.01
N PHE A 526 -7.55 -8.23 14.38
CA PHE A 526 -6.76 -7.72 13.25
C PHE A 526 -6.50 -8.75 12.17
N ALA A 527 -6.40 -8.28 10.93
CA ALA A 527 -6.22 -9.12 9.75
C ALA A 527 -4.80 -9.03 9.20
N VAL A 528 -4.08 -10.16 9.17
CA VAL A 528 -2.77 -10.29 8.52
C VAL A 528 -2.94 -10.92 7.15
N VAL A 529 -2.50 -10.21 6.12
CA VAL A 529 -2.44 -10.70 4.74
C VAL A 529 -1.04 -11.27 4.49
N ILE A 530 -0.96 -12.60 4.46
CA ILE A 530 0.28 -13.37 4.23
C ILE A 530 0.63 -13.38 2.73
N LYS A 531 -0.40 -13.48 1.89
CA LYS A 531 -0.27 -13.43 0.43
C LYS A 531 -1.39 -12.60 -0.17
N THR A 532 -1.05 -11.66 -1.03
CA THR A 532 -2.01 -10.80 -1.73
C THR A 532 -2.82 -11.55 -2.77
N GLY A 533 -2.27 -12.63 -3.35
CA GLY A 533 -2.91 -13.35 -4.45
C GLY A 533 -2.91 -12.59 -5.77
N THR A 534 -2.15 -11.49 -5.86
CA THR A 534 -2.05 -10.64 -7.05
C THR A 534 -1.22 -11.29 -8.17
N THR A 535 -0.52 -12.39 -7.88
CA THR A 535 0.24 -13.18 -8.86
C THR A 535 -0.63 -14.30 -9.43
N ILE A 536 -0.66 -14.46 -10.76
CA ILE A 536 -1.40 -15.52 -11.45
C ILE A 536 -1.01 -16.90 -10.89
N GLY A 537 -2.00 -17.75 -10.63
CA GLY A 537 -1.80 -19.08 -10.03
C GLY A 537 -1.55 -19.08 -8.51
N THR A 538 -1.44 -17.91 -7.88
CA THR A 538 -1.38 -17.79 -6.43
C THR A 538 -2.77 -17.49 -5.88
N THR A 539 -3.08 -18.09 -4.73
CA THR A 539 -4.29 -17.77 -3.98
C THR A 539 -3.92 -16.81 -2.86
N ALA A 540 -4.70 -15.74 -2.71
CA ALA A 540 -4.59 -14.85 -1.56
C ALA A 540 -4.72 -15.64 -0.25
N LYS A 541 -4.00 -15.22 0.78
CA LYS A 541 -4.02 -15.87 2.09
C LYS A 541 -4.05 -14.81 3.18
N SER A 542 -5.08 -14.86 4.00
CA SER A 542 -5.23 -13.99 5.18
C SER A 542 -5.58 -14.80 6.42
N VAL A 543 -5.27 -14.25 7.59
CA VAL A 543 -5.61 -14.80 8.91
C VAL A 543 -6.13 -13.66 9.77
N ILE A 544 -7.21 -13.92 10.51
CA ILE A 544 -7.67 -13.02 11.57
C ILE A 544 -7.04 -13.49 12.89
N TYR A 545 -6.47 -12.54 13.62
CA TYR A 545 -5.94 -12.73 14.97
C TYR A 545 -6.77 -11.93 15.97
N THR A 546 -6.87 -12.43 17.20
CA THR A 546 -7.32 -11.65 18.35
C THR A 546 -6.17 -11.49 19.32
N LEU A 547 -6.03 -10.31 19.91
CA LEU A 547 -5.07 -10.01 20.95
C LEU A 547 -5.78 -9.46 22.18
N ASP A 548 -5.58 -10.13 23.29
CA ASP A 548 -5.96 -9.70 24.62
C ASP A 548 -4.66 -9.43 25.41
N LEU A 549 -4.47 -8.18 25.85
CA LEU A 549 -3.31 -7.77 26.66
C LEU A 549 -3.44 -8.19 28.14
N ASN A 550 -4.64 -8.52 28.59
CA ASN A 550 -4.97 -8.90 29.95
C ASN A 550 -4.89 -10.41 30.20
N SER A 551 -4.90 -11.21 29.14
CA SER A 551 -4.72 -12.66 29.22
C SER A 551 -3.33 -13.03 29.75
N PRO A 552 -3.19 -14.03 30.64
CA PRO A 552 -1.90 -14.54 31.07
C PRO A 552 -1.08 -14.97 29.85
N GLN A 553 0.01 -14.25 29.54
CA GLN A 553 0.95 -14.62 28.48
C GLN A 553 1.53 -15.99 28.86
N GLY A 554 1.18 -17.03 28.09
CA GLY A 554 1.56 -18.42 28.40
C GLY A 554 3.06 -18.57 28.64
N SER A 555 3.39 -19.21 29.77
CA SER A 555 4.74 -19.52 30.26
C SER A 555 5.56 -20.40 29.32
#